data_AF-A0A2S2NYZ8-F1
#
_entry.id   AF-A0A2S2NYZ8-F1
#
_cell.length_a   1.000
_cell.length_b   1.000
_cell.length_c   1.000
_cell.angle_alpha   90.00
_cell.angle_beta   90.00
_cell.angle_gamma   90.00
#
_symmetry.space_group_name_H-M   'P 1'
#
loop_
_entity.id
_entity.type
_entity.pdbx_description
1 polymer ?
#
loop_
_entity_poly.entity_id
_entity_poly.type
_entity_poly.pdbx_seq_one_letter_code
_entity_poly.pdbx_strand_id
1 'polypeptide(L)'
;LSYANGPSARPRYNLSNDNTKEPQYQFPSMVNLTVETHGGEDVGVFASGPWAHLFVGNYEQNYIPYAISYAANMGPGAELERKHGNNAESSSMRISVGPSLLQSISLATFTALVAFLLQ
;
A
#
# COMPACT_ATOMS: atom_id res chain seq x y z
N LEU A 1 -30.51 -11.97 -3.00
CA LEU A 1 -29.14 -12.43 -2.68
C LEU A 1 -29.12 -13.95 -2.83
N SER A 2 -28.08 -14.51 -3.42
CA SER A 2 -27.89 -15.95 -3.65
C SER A 2 -26.41 -16.25 -3.78
N TYR A 3 -26.04 -17.53 -3.66
CA TYR A 3 -24.69 -18.03 -3.90
C TYR A 3 -24.63 -18.87 -5.18
N ALA A 4 -23.47 -18.96 -5.80
CA ALA A 4 -23.28 -19.87 -6.94
C ALA A 4 -23.30 -21.34 -6.49
N ASN A 5 -22.66 -21.63 -5.36
CA ASN A 5 -22.57 -22.97 -4.79
C ASN A 5 -22.60 -22.91 -3.25
N GLY A 6 -22.61 -24.08 -2.61
CA GLY A 6 -22.62 -24.21 -1.14
C GLY A 6 -23.76 -25.12 -0.66
N PRO A 7 -23.91 -25.28 0.68
CA PRO A 7 -24.74 -26.33 1.28
C PRO A 7 -26.24 -26.10 1.15
N SER A 8 -26.66 -24.90 0.75
CA SER A 8 -28.06 -24.47 0.66
C SER A 8 -28.78 -24.86 -0.64
N ALA A 9 -28.18 -25.71 -1.47
CA ALA A 9 -28.72 -26.05 -2.78
C ALA A 9 -29.96 -26.92 -2.61
N ARG A 10 -31.09 -26.43 -3.11
CA ARG A 10 -32.41 -27.07 -2.98
C ARG A 10 -33.31 -26.71 -4.17
N PRO A 11 -34.38 -27.48 -4.43
CA PRO A 11 -35.36 -27.12 -5.44
C PRO A 11 -35.91 -25.70 -5.21
N ARG A 12 -36.21 -25.00 -6.31
CA ARG A 12 -36.73 -23.62 -6.27
C ARG A 12 -38.06 -23.57 -5.50
N TYR A 13 -38.18 -22.64 -4.56
CA TYR A 13 -39.41 -22.36 -3.82
C TYR A 13 -39.55 -20.85 -3.54
N ASN A 14 -40.72 -20.44 -3.03
CA ASN A 14 -40.99 -19.03 -2.71
C ASN A 14 -40.35 -18.63 -1.37
N LEU A 15 -39.43 -17.66 -1.41
CA LEU A 15 -38.70 -17.15 -0.24
C LEU A 15 -39.49 -16.13 0.59
N SER A 16 -40.68 -15.72 0.17
CA SER A 16 -41.44 -14.64 0.83
C SER A 16 -41.80 -14.96 2.30
N ASN A 17 -41.86 -16.24 2.65
CA ASN A 17 -42.18 -16.71 3.99
C ASN A 17 -40.93 -17.03 4.82
N ASP A 18 -39.74 -16.91 4.24
CA ASP A 18 -38.50 -17.22 4.94
C ASP A 18 -38.09 -16.08 5.86
N ASN A 19 -37.58 -16.44 7.03
CA ASN A 19 -36.96 -15.47 7.93
C ASN A 19 -35.52 -15.16 7.47
N THR A 20 -35.36 -14.37 6.42
CA THR A 20 -34.04 -13.99 5.90
C THR A 20 -33.23 -13.07 6.84
N LYS A 21 -33.81 -12.68 7.99
CA LYS A 21 -33.13 -11.94 9.05
C LYS A 21 -32.50 -12.84 10.11
N GLU A 22 -32.81 -14.14 10.08
CA GLU A 22 -32.14 -15.11 10.95
C GLU A 22 -30.64 -15.15 10.61
N PRO A 23 -29.73 -14.95 11.57
CA PRO A 23 -28.29 -14.88 11.29
C PRO A 23 -27.70 -16.15 10.67
N GLN A 24 -28.36 -17.30 10.87
CA GLN A 24 -27.95 -18.59 10.32
C GLN A 24 -28.68 -18.94 9.02
N TYR A 25 -29.52 -18.04 8.49
CA TYR A 25 -30.23 -18.28 7.25
C TYR A 25 -29.25 -18.40 6.07
N GLN A 26 -29.28 -19.55 5.39
CA GLN A 26 -28.47 -19.77 4.21
C GLN A 26 -29.26 -19.38 2.95
N PHE A 27 -28.78 -18.36 2.25
CA PHE A 27 -29.35 -17.94 0.97
C PHE A 27 -29.19 -19.05 -0.07
N PRO A 28 -30.16 -19.23 -0.99
CA PRO A 28 -30.11 -20.31 -1.97
C PRO A 28 -28.81 -20.35 -2.78
N SER A 29 -28.30 -21.55 -3.01
CA SER A 29 -27.18 -21.84 -3.91
C SER A 29 -27.62 -22.73 -5.08
N MET A 30 -26.91 -22.69 -6.21
CA MET A 30 -27.24 -23.49 -7.39
C MET A 30 -26.59 -24.87 -7.37
N VAL A 31 -25.32 -24.95 -6.97
CA VAL A 31 -24.55 -26.20 -6.91
C VAL A 31 -24.37 -26.64 -5.46
N ASN A 32 -24.74 -27.89 -5.16
CA ASN A 32 -24.61 -28.44 -3.82
C ASN A 32 -23.15 -28.78 -3.50
N LEU A 33 -22.60 -28.14 -2.48
CA LEU A 33 -21.29 -28.46 -1.90
C LEU A 33 -21.39 -28.40 -0.38
N THR A 34 -20.52 -29.11 0.33
CA THR A 34 -20.49 -29.06 1.80
C THR A 34 -20.12 -27.67 2.33
N VAL A 35 -19.31 -26.92 1.57
CA VAL A 35 -18.88 -25.55 1.84
C VAL A 35 -18.87 -24.78 0.53
N GLU A 36 -19.16 -23.49 0.61
CA GLU A 36 -19.04 -22.59 -0.54
C GLU A 36 -17.57 -22.45 -0.97
N THR A 37 -17.34 -22.24 -2.27
CA THR A 37 -16.01 -21.98 -2.81
C THR A 37 -15.80 -20.49 -3.02
N HIS A 38 -14.62 -19.98 -2.70
CA HIS A 38 -14.28 -18.59 -2.96
C HIS A 38 -14.42 -18.21 -4.44
N GLY A 39 -14.81 -16.97 -4.66
CA GLY A 39 -14.69 -16.33 -5.97
C GLY A 39 -13.24 -16.06 -6.37
N GLY A 40 -13.00 -15.94 -7.68
CA GLY A 40 -11.69 -15.72 -8.30
C GLY A 40 -11.58 -14.39 -9.05
N GLU A 41 -12.52 -13.50 -8.82
CA GLU A 41 -12.63 -12.15 -9.35
C GLU A 41 -11.68 -11.17 -8.64
N ASP A 42 -11.27 -10.13 -9.37
CA ASP A 42 -10.41 -9.09 -8.82
C ASP A 42 -11.07 -8.38 -7.62
N VAL A 43 -10.28 -8.12 -6.58
CA VAL A 43 -10.73 -7.42 -5.36
C VAL A 43 -10.18 -6.00 -5.30
N GLY A 44 -11.00 -5.07 -4.79
CA GLY A 44 -10.60 -3.68 -4.62
C GLY A 44 -9.58 -3.48 -3.50
N VAL A 45 -8.65 -2.56 -3.71
CA VAL A 45 -7.68 -2.12 -2.71
C VAL A 45 -7.87 -0.63 -2.47
N PHE A 46 -7.92 -0.23 -1.19
CA PHE A 46 -8.08 1.16 -0.78
C PHE A 46 -6.84 1.60 0.02
N ALA A 47 -6.28 2.75 -0.32
CA ALA A 47 -5.08 3.28 0.33
C ALA A 47 -5.25 4.76 0.69
N SER A 48 -4.62 5.16 1.79
CA SER A 48 -4.55 6.55 2.27
C SER A 48 -3.24 6.78 3.01
N GLY A 49 -2.69 7.99 2.93
CA GLY A 49 -1.42 8.37 3.54
C GLY A 49 -0.25 8.49 2.55
N PRO A 50 1.01 8.53 3.05
CA PRO A 50 2.20 8.61 2.20
C PRO A 50 2.20 7.50 1.16
N TRP A 51 2.50 7.85 -0.09
CA TRP A 51 2.54 6.90 -1.22
C TRP A 51 1.22 6.20 -1.58
N ALA A 52 0.06 6.67 -1.10
CA ALA A 52 -1.24 6.10 -1.50
C ALA A 52 -1.46 6.08 -3.02
N HIS A 53 -0.84 7.00 -3.75
CA HIS A 53 -0.88 7.07 -5.22
C HIS A 53 -0.20 5.90 -5.94
N LEU A 54 0.50 5.00 -5.22
CA LEU A 54 1.03 3.75 -5.79
C LEU A 54 -0.10 2.72 -6.06
N PHE A 55 -1.21 2.82 -5.35
CA PHE A 55 -2.33 1.87 -5.45
C PHE A 55 -3.40 2.40 -6.42
N VAL A 56 -3.04 2.46 -7.71
CA VAL A 56 -3.93 2.93 -8.80
C VAL A 56 -3.99 1.90 -9.92
N GLY A 57 -5.14 1.80 -10.59
CA GLY A 57 -5.36 0.85 -11.69
C GLY A 57 -5.46 -0.60 -11.22
N ASN A 58 -5.13 -1.53 -12.12
CA ASN A 58 -5.14 -2.97 -11.87
C ASN A 58 -3.70 -3.48 -11.71
N TYR A 59 -3.48 -4.34 -10.73
CA TYR A 59 -2.18 -4.94 -10.45
C TYR A 59 -2.35 -6.31 -9.79
N GLU A 60 -1.33 -7.13 -9.90
CA GLU A 60 -1.27 -8.45 -9.28
C GLU A 60 -1.29 -8.37 -7.74
N GLN A 61 -1.89 -9.35 -7.05
CA GLN A 61 -2.01 -9.32 -5.58
C GLN A 61 -0.63 -9.27 -4.87
N ASN A 62 0.40 -9.86 -5.48
CA ASN A 62 1.77 -9.84 -4.96
C ASN A 62 2.42 -8.44 -5.03
N TYR A 63 1.87 -7.49 -5.79
CA TYR A 63 2.33 -6.10 -5.83
C TYR A 63 2.16 -5.40 -4.48
N ILE A 64 1.08 -5.70 -3.75
CA ILE A 64 0.71 -5.01 -2.50
C ILE A 64 1.86 -4.97 -1.49
N PRO A 65 2.45 -6.12 -1.06
CA PRO A 65 3.56 -6.10 -0.11
C PRO A 65 4.80 -5.40 -0.66
N TYR A 66 5.08 -5.47 -1.96
CA TYR A 66 6.21 -4.77 -2.58
C TYR A 66 6.03 -3.26 -2.54
N ALA A 67 4.86 -2.74 -2.92
CA ALA A 67 4.54 -1.32 -2.89
C ALA A 67 4.59 -0.76 -1.46
N ILE A 68 4.07 -1.50 -0.47
CA ILE A 68 4.19 -1.15 0.95
C ILE A 68 5.66 -1.09 1.39
N SER A 69 6.46 -2.10 1.01
CA SER A 69 7.87 -2.16 1.39
C SER A 69 8.68 -0.99 0.81
N TYR A 70 8.35 -0.57 -0.42
CA TYR A 70 8.92 0.62 -1.05
C TYR A 70 8.50 1.90 -0.31
N ALA A 71 7.20 2.09 -0.06
CA ALA A 71 6.68 3.27 0.64
C ALA A 71 7.24 3.44 2.07
N ALA A 72 7.49 2.32 2.77
CA ALA A 72 8.01 2.29 4.13
C ALA A 72 9.55 2.24 4.21
N ASN A 73 10.25 2.26 3.07
CA ASN A 73 11.71 2.11 2.99
C ASN A 73 12.21 0.89 3.80
N MET A 74 11.58 -0.26 3.56
CA MET A 74 11.96 -1.52 4.20
C MET A 74 12.01 -2.68 3.20
N GLY A 75 12.73 -3.74 3.56
CA GLY A 75 12.77 -4.97 2.79
C GLY A 75 13.19 -4.79 1.32
N PRO A 76 12.70 -5.64 0.40
CA PRO A 76 13.09 -5.61 -1.01
C PRO A 76 12.76 -4.30 -1.74
N GLY A 77 11.68 -3.60 -1.35
CA GLY A 77 11.31 -2.31 -1.95
C GLY A 77 12.35 -1.22 -1.71
N ALA A 78 12.94 -1.17 -0.52
CA ALA A 78 14.05 -0.26 -0.21
C ALA A 78 15.29 -0.54 -1.06
N GLU A 79 15.60 -1.81 -1.32
CA GLU A 79 16.73 -2.19 -2.19
C GLU A 79 16.53 -1.68 -3.62
N LEU A 80 15.30 -1.79 -4.15
CA LEU A 80 14.95 -1.27 -5.46
C LEU A 80 15.15 0.26 -5.52
N GLU A 81 14.67 1.00 -4.52
CA GLU A 81 14.86 2.46 -4.44
C GLU A 81 16.35 2.82 -4.44
N ARG A 82 17.17 2.15 -3.61
CA ARG A 82 18.61 2.38 -3.54
C ARG A 82 19.32 2.09 -4.87
N LYS A 83 18.97 0.99 -5.55
CA LYS A 83 19.53 0.67 -6.87
C LYS A 83 19.17 1.72 -7.92
N HIS A 84 17.91 2.18 -7.95
CA HIS A 84 17.47 3.23 -8.85
C HIS A 84 18.19 4.56 -8.57
N GLY A 85 18.35 4.92 -7.29
CA GLY A 85 19.12 6.09 -6.87
C GLY A 85 20.55 6.04 -7.36
N ASN A 86 21.26 4.94 -7.13
CA ASN A 86 22.65 4.77 -7.56
C ASN A 86 22.83 4.85 -9.10
N ASN A 87 21.86 4.33 -9.87
CA ASN A 87 21.89 4.40 -11.33
C ASN A 87 21.58 5.83 -11.86
N ALA A 88 20.70 6.57 -11.17
CA ALA A 88 20.44 7.98 -11.45
C ALA A 88 21.63 8.88 -11.08
N GLU A 89 22.39 8.54 -10.04
CA GLU A 89 23.65 9.22 -9.71
C GLU A 89 24.73 9.02 -10.79
N SER A 90 24.75 7.88 -11.47
CA SER A 90 25.68 7.60 -12.57
C SER A 90 25.36 8.36 -13.86
N SER A 91 24.14 8.91 -14.00
CA SER A 91 23.66 9.59 -15.23
C SER A 91 23.45 11.09 -15.06
N SER A 92 23.54 11.60 -13.83
CA SER A 92 23.41 13.03 -13.52
C SER A 92 24.77 13.57 -13.11
N MET A 93 25.27 14.58 -13.82
CA MET A 93 26.43 15.34 -13.37
C MET A 93 26.05 16.04 -12.06
N ARG A 94 26.57 15.53 -10.94
CA ARG A 94 26.32 16.09 -9.61
C ARG A 94 27.28 17.24 -9.33
N ILE A 95 26.75 18.45 -9.15
CA ILE A 95 27.42 19.46 -8.34
C ILE A 95 27.35 18.95 -6.90
N SER A 96 28.45 18.36 -6.43
CA SER A 96 28.63 17.97 -5.03
C SER A 96 28.75 19.24 -4.19
N VAL A 97 27.62 19.74 -3.69
CA VAL A 97 27.63 20.70 -2.58
C VAL A 97 27.77 19.87 -1.32
N GLY A 98 29.02 19.55 -0.96
CA GLY A 98 29.32 18.85 0.28
C GLY A 98 28.85 19.64 1.52
N PRO A 99 28.64 18.99 2.66
CA PRO A 99 28.22 19.64 3.91
C PRO A 99 29.24 20.66 4.46
N SER A 100 30.40 20.83 3.82
CA SER A 100 31.43 21.79 4.18
C SER A 100 31.04 23.26 3.99
N LEU A 101 30.03 23.57 3.15
CA LEU A 101 29.62 24.97 2.93
C LEU A 101 28.68 25.50 4.02
N LEU A 102 27.80 24.68 4.59
CA LEU A 102 26.86 25.10 5.65
C LEU A 102 27.52 25.16 7.03
N GLN A 103 28.51 24.30 7.30
CA GLN A 103 29.23 24.33 8.57
C GLN A 103 30.19 25.52 8.68
N SER A 104 30.80 25.97 7.57
CA SER A 104 31.74 27.10 7.58
C SER A 104 31.05 28.45 7.76
N ILE A 105 29.84 28.64 7.19
CA ILE A 105 29.07 29.87 7.35
C ILE A 105 28.64 30.06 8.82
N SER A 106 28.14 29.01 9.48
CA SER A 106 27.67 29.10 10.87
C SER A 106 28.77 29.47 11.87
N LEU A 107 30.01 28.99 11.65
CA LEU A 107 31.11 29.22 12.58
C LEU A 107 31.67 30.64 12.46
N ALA A 108 31.78 31.17 11.23
CA ALA A 108 32.25 32.53 10.98
C ALA A 108 31.26 33.60 11.48
N THR A 109 29.94 33.37 11.35
CA THR A 109 28.94 34.28 11.90
C THR A 109 28.92 34.25 13.43
N PHE A 110 29.15 33.09 14.04
CA PHE A 110 29.16 32.95 15.48
C PHE A 110 30.37 33.65 16.12
N THR A 111 31.57 33.53 15.54
CA THR A 111 32.75 34.23 16.04
C THR A 111 32.65 35.74 15.85
N ALA A 112 32.10 36.22 14.73
CA ALA A 112 31.89 37.66 14.51
C ALA A 112 30.87 38.27 15.49
N LEU A 113 29.79 37.55 15.82
CA LEU A 113 28.79 37.99 16.80
C LEU A 113 29.40 38.10 18.21
N VAL A 114 30.17 37.09 18.63
CA VAL A 114 30.84 37.08 19.94
C VAL A 114 31.86 38.22 20.04
N ALA A 115 32.63 38.49 18.99
CA ALA A 115 33.57 39.61 18.96
C ALA A 115 32.87 40.98 19.07
N PHE A 116 31.71 41.16 18.43
CA PHE A 116 30.93 42.39 18.53
C PHE A 116 30.30 42.60 19.91
N LEU A 117 29.95 41.53 20.62
CA LEU A 117 29.39 41.60 21.99
C LEU A 117 30.44 41.80 23.09
N LEU A 118 31.74 41.70 22.75
CA LEU A 118 32.87 41.88 23.66
C LEU A 118 33.58 43.23 23.48
N GLN A 119 32.99 44.16 22.73
CA GLN A 119 33.41 45.57 22.59
C GLN A 119 32.42 46.49 23.28
#